data_AF-A0A0G0UB95-F1
#
_entry.id   AF-A0A0G0UB95-F1
#
_cell.length_a   1.000
_cell.length_b   1.000
_cell.length_c   1.000
_cell.angle_alpha   90.00
_cell.angle_beta   90.00
_cell.angle_gamma   90.00
#
_symmetry.space_group_name_H-M   'P 1'
#
loop_
_entity.id
_entity.type
_entity.pdbx_description
1 polymer ?
#
loop_
_entity_poly.entity_id
_entity_poly.type
_entity_poly.pdbx_seq_one_letter_code
_entity_poly.pdbx_strand_id
1 'polypeptide(L)'
;LSHLFAQGVVSGELFLADSKFREKVNDKLSQSHKIQDIKIKPIASDYTIIYGIISSSEHDLEIPFFSKVSLKNAKRRLETFGYKVFVQKIGHSVDTASE
;
A
#
# COMPACT_ATOMS: atom_id res chain seq x y z
N LEU A 1 0.20 0.79 13.94
CA LEU A 1 0.55 1.28 12.58
C LEU A 1 1.96 0.87 12.14
N SER A 2 2.96 0.76 13.03
CA SER A 2 4.31 0.30 12.64
C SER A 2 4.32 -1.03 11.86
N HIS A 3 3.50 -2.00 12.27
CA HIS A 3 3.36 -3.28 11.55
C HIS A 3 2.77 -3.12 10.14
N LEU A 4 1.79 -2.22 9.96
CA LEU A 4 1.21 -1.89 8.65
C LEU A 4 2.28 -1.39 7.67
N PHE A 5 3.14 -0.48 8.15
CA PHE A 5 4.22 0.05 7.32
C PHE A 5 5.23 -1.03 6.95
N ALA A 6 5.60 -1.89 7.90
CA ALA A 6 6.47 -3.04 7.64
C ALA A 6 5.87 -4.02 6.61
N GLN A 7 4.57 -4.33 6.72
CA GLN A 7 3.85 -5.14 5.73
C GLN A 7 3.94 -4.52 4.32
N GLY A 8 3.70 -3.22 4.19
CA GLY A 8 3.81 -2.55 2.89
C GLY A 8 5.22 -2.62 2.28
N VAL A 9 6.27 -2.55 3.11
CA VAL A 9 7.65 -2.72 2.63
C VAL A 9 7.89 -4.13 2.10
N VAL A 10 7.49 -5.16 2.87
CA VAL A 10 7.64 -6.56 2.47
C VAL A 10 6.85 -6.85 1.19
N SER A 11 5.62 -6.35 1.09
CA SER A 11 4.80 -6.50 -0.12
C SER A 11 5.42 -5.81 -1.33
N GLY A 12 5.92 -4.58 -1.19
CA GLY A 12 6.59 -3.86 -2.29
C GLY A 12 7.87 -4.53 -2.74
N GLU A 13 8.63 -5.13 -1.82
CA GLU A 13 9.85 -5.90 -2.13
C GLU A 13 9.50 -7.19 -2.89
N LEU A 14 8.57 -7.99 -2.37
CA LEU A 14 8.13 -9.24 -3.00
C LEU A 14 7.49 -9.00 -4.37
N PHE A 15 6.77 -7.90 -4.55
CA PHE A 15 6.20 -7.53 -5.84
C PHE A 15 7.27 -7.36 -6.94
N LEU A 16 8.45 -6.84 -6.60
CA LEU A 16 9.56 -6.70 -7.55
C LEU A 16 10.39 -7.98 -7.70
N ALA A 17 10.57 -8.72 -6.61
CA ALA A 17 11.56 -9.80 -6.55
C ALA A 17 10.97 -11.18 -6.86
N ASP A 18 9.68 -11.42 -6.62
CA ASP A 18 9.09 -12.75 -6.65
C ASP A 18 7.91 -12.84 -7.64
N SER A 19 8.09 -13.65 -8.69
CA SER A 19 7.02 -13.95 -9.66
C SER A 19 5.91 -14.82 -9.07
N LYS A 20 6.23 -15.75 -8.15
CA LYS A 20 5.21 -16.58 -7.48
C LYS A 20 4.34 -15.75 -6.55
N PHE A 21 4.91 -14.72 -5.93
CA PHE A 21 4.12 -13.76 -5.16
C PHE A 21 3.10 -13.04 -6.06
N ARG A 22 3.53 -12.56 -7.23
CA ARG A 22 2.66 -11.90 -8.21
C ARG A 22 1.59 -12.82 -8.78
N GLU A 23 1.88 -14.10 -8.99
CA GLU A 23 0.90 -15.12 -9.37
C GLU A 23 -0.22 -15.23 -8.31
N LYS A 24 0.15 -15.41 -7.04
CA LYS A 24 -0.81 -15.47 -5.92
C LYS A 24 -1.60 -14.17 -5.73
N VAL A 25 -1.02 -13.02 -6.08
CA VAL A 25 -1.73 -11.74 -6.09
C VAL A 25 -2.79 -11.75 -7.20
N ASN A 26 -2.44 -12.16 -8.42
CA ASN A 26 -3.37 -12.27 -9.54
C ASN A 26 -4.55 -13.20 -9.29
N ASP A 27 -4.36 -14.28 -8.51
CA ASP A 27 -5.44 -15.18 -8.10
C ASP A 27 -6.52 -14.50 -7.26
N LYS A 28 -6.14 -13.41 -6.56
CA LYS A 28 -7.05 -12.62 -5.71
C LYS A 28 -7.63 -11.39 -6.42
N LEU A 29 -7.09 -11.02 -7.58
CA LEU A 29 -7.51 -9.83 -8.32
C LEU A 29 -8.62 -10.15 -9.33
N SER A 30 -9.55 -9.21 -9.48
CA SER A 30 -10.54 -9.26 -10.56
C SER A 30 -9.85 -9.11 -11.92
N GLN A 31 -10.50 -9.60 -12.99
CA GLN A 31 -9.91 -9.62 -14.33
C GLN A 31 -9.45 -8.22 -14.80
N SER A 32 -10.12 -7.15 -14.38
CA SER A 32 -9.77 -5.77 -14.71
C SER A 32 -8.46 -5.27 -14.06
N HIS A 33 -7.98 -5.93 -13.01
CA HIS A 33 -6.81 -5.49 -12.23
C HIS A 33 -5.64 -6.48 -12.28
N LYS A 34 -5.76 -7.58 -13.06
CA LYS A 34 -4.68 -8.57 -13.14
C LYS A 34 -3.41 -7.96 -13.73
N ILE A 35 -2.29 -8.34 -13.15
CA ILE A 35 -0.95 -8.10 -13.67
C ILE A 35 -0.81 -8.91 -14.95
N GLN A 36 -0.62 -8.25 -16.10
CA GLN A 36 -0.64 -8.93 -17.40
C GLN A 36 0.51 -9.95 -17.54
N ASP A 37 1.75 -9.54 -17.24
CA ASP A 37 2.92 -10.40 -17.38
C ASP A 37 3.64 -10.59 -16.04
N ILE A 38 3.26 -11.66 -15.34
CA ILE A 38 3.79 -12.04 -14.02
C ILE A 38 5.29 -12.41 -14.07
N LYS A 39 5.82 -12.77 -15.25
CA LYS A 39 7.24 -13.17 -15.39
C LYS A 39 8.15 -11.96 -15.55
N ILE A 40 7.67 -10.91 -16.21
CA ILE A 40 8.43 -9.67 -16.41
C ILE A 40 8.54 -8.92 -15.09
N LYS A 41 9.76 -8.59 -14.67
CA LYS A 41 9.98 -7.78 -13.45
C LYS A 41 9.28 -6.41 -13.59
N PRO A 42 8.42 -6.00 -12.66
CA PRO A 42 7.74 -4.72 -12.75
C PRO A 42 8.72 -3.56 -12.57
N ILE A 43 8.43 -2.43 -13.19
CA ILE A 43 9.18 -1.18 -12.99
C ILE A 43 8.53 -0.43 -11.83
N ALA A 44 9.23 -0.32 -10.70
CA ALA A 44 8.66 0.23 -9.47
C ALA A 44 8.08 1.64 -9.62
N SER A 45 8.66 2.48 -10.48
CA SER A 45 8.21 3.85 -10.73
C SER A 45 6.82 3.95 -11.37
N ASP A 46 6.35 2.88 -12.00
CA ASP A 46 5.02 2.80 -12.60
C ASP A 46 3.93 2.53 -11.56
N TYR A 47 4.34 2.20 -10.33
CA TYR A 47 3.45 1.88 -9.23
C TYR A 47 3.55 2.89 -8.10
N THR A 48 2.40 3.15 -7.49
CA THR A 48 2.30 4.03 -6.31
C THR A 48 1.77 3.24 -5.13
N ILE A 49 2.47 3.30 -4.01
CA ILE A 49 2.05 2.67 -2.75
C ILE A 49 1.34 3.72 -1.91
N ILE A 50 0.07 3.46 -1.58
CA ILE A 50 -0.74 4.33 -0.73
C ILE A 50 -1.05 3.58 0.57
N TYR A 51 -0.58 4.11 1.70
CA TYR A 51 -1.04 3.67 3.01
C TYR A 51 -2.37 4.36 3.34
N GLY A 52 -3.47 3.65 3.12
CA GLY A 52 -4.81 4.09 3.52
C GLY A 52 -5.02 3.89 5.02
N ILE A 53 -5.28 4.97 5.76
CA ILE A 53 -5.63 4.91 7.19
C ILE A 53 -7.07 5.38 7.36
N ILE A 54 -7.94 4.45 7.74
CA ILE A 54 -9.36 4.72 8.00
C ILE A 54 -9.49 5.43 9.35
N SER A 55 -10.20 6.56 9.36
CA SER A 55 -10.49 7.30 10.58
C SER A 55 -11.89 7.90 10.53
N SER A 56 -12.63 7.77 11.62
CA SER A 56 -13.94 8.40 11.84
C SER A 56 -13.84 9.82 12.39
N SER A 57 -12.63 10.29 12.73
CA SER A 57 -12.40 11.66 13.18
C SER A 57 -12.53 12.62 12.00
N GLU A 58 -13.16 13.76 12.20
CA GLU A 58 -13.17 14.84 11.21
C GLU A 58 -11.81 15.58 11.16
N HIS A 59 -11.03 15.52 12.25
CA HIS A 59 -9.71 16.15 12.34
C HIS A 59 -8.68 15.51 11.41
N ASP A 60 -7.64 16.26 11.07
CA ASP A 60 -6.52 15.75 10.28
C ASP A 60 -5.92 14.46 10.85
N LEU A 61 -5.35 13.64 9.97
CA LEU A 61 -4.80 12.35 10.35
C LEU A 61 -3.61 12.52 11.31
N GLU A 62 -3.86 12.28 12.59
CA GLU A 62 -2.81 12.32 13.62
C GLU A 62 -2.17 10.94 13.80
N ILE A 63 -0.96 10.79 13.28
CA ILE A 63 -0.16 9.58 13.48
C ILE A 63 0.72 9.75 14.74
N PRO A 64 0.72 8.80 15.70
CA PRO A 64 1.60 8.84 16.87
C PRO A 64 3.08 8.90 16.49
N PHE A 65 3.92 9.54 17.31
CA PHE A 65 5.34 9.79 17.02
C PHE A 65 6.09 8.55 16.52
N PHE A 66 6.02 7.43 17.25
CA PHE A 66 6.72 6.19 16.85
C PHE A 66 6.22 5.64 15.51
N SER A 67 4.92 5.80 15.22
CA SER A 67 4.36 5.39 13.93
C SER A 67 4.82 6.30 12.79
N LYS A 68 5.02 7.61 13.03
CA LYS A 68 5.65 8.52 12.04
C LYS A 68 7.10 8.12 11.73
N VAL A 69 7.87 7.73 12.75
CA VAL A 69 9.24 7.23 12.57
C VAL A 69 9.24 5.95 11.72
N SER A 70 8.37 4.99 12.04
CA SER A 70 8.22 3.76 11.25
C SER A 70 7.80 4.05 9.81
N LEU A 71 6.85 4.96 9.60
CA LEU A 71 6.41 5.39 8.26
C LEU A 71 7.56 6.01 7.45
N LYS A 72 8.35 6.90 8.06
CA LYS A 72 9.49 7.54 7.39
C LYS A 72 10.53 6.49 6.95
N ASN A 73 10.80 5.49 7.78
CA ASN A 73 11.70 4.40 7.43
C ASN A 73 11.14 3.51 6.30
N ALA A 74 9.86 3.18 6.36
CA ALA A 74 9.18 2.41 5.31
C ALA A 74 9.17 3.15 3.97
N LYS A 75 8.81 4.45 3.99
CA LYS A 75 8.83 5.33 2.82
C LYS A 75 10.21 5.35 2.16
N ARG A 76 11.27 5.58 2.94
CA ARG A 76 12.66 5.59 2.41
C ARG A 76 13.03 4.28 1.72
N ARG A 77 12.72 3.13 2.34
CA ARG A 77 13.03 1.81 1.75
C ARG A 77 12.28 1.59 0.43
N LEU A 78 11.00 1.93 0.39
CA LEU A 78 10.19 1.79 -0.82
C LEU A 78 10.63 2.77 -1.92
N GLU A 79 11.02 3.99 -1.58
CA GLU A 79 11.59 4.96 -2.54
C GLU A 79 12.94 4.49 -3.08
N THR A 80 13.77 3.80 -2.29
CA THR A 80 15.00 3.14 -2.80
C THR A 80 14.71 2.09 -3.86
N PHE A 81 13.56 1.41 -3.78
CA PHE A 81 13.13 0.49 -4.84
C PHE A 81 12.60 1.21 -6.08
N GLY A 82 12.29 2.51 -5.99
CA GLY A 82 11.77 3.33 -7.08
C GLY A 82 10.27 3.64 -7.00
N TYR A 83 9.58 3.22 -5.93
CA TYR A 83 8.15 3.53 -5.76
C TYR A 83 7.89 4.97 -5.36
N LYS A 84 6.72 5.48 -5.73
CA LYS A 84 6.12 6.65 -5.07
C LYS A 84 5.30 6.20 -3.87
N VAL A 85 5.43 6.88 -2.73
CA VAL A 85 4.76 6.49 -1.48
C VAL A 85 3.98 7.65 -0.88
N PHE A 86 2.70 7.42 -0.63
CA PHE A 86 1.79 8.38 -0.01
C PHE A 86 1.04 7.77 1.17
N VAL A 87 0.48 8.66 1.99
CA VAL A 87 -0.46 8.30 3.06
C VAL A 87 -1.76 9.04 2.77
N GLN A 88 -2.87 8.30 2.80
CA GLN A 88 -4.19 8.85 2.58
C GLN A 88 -5.08 8.55 3.78
N LYS A 89 -5.68 9.59 4.35
CA LYS A 89 -6.79 9.42 5.30
C LYS A 89 -8.03 9.00 4.51
N ILE A 90 -8.67 7.92 4.94
CA ILE A 90 -9.95 7.46 4.38
C ILE A 90 -11.01 7.80 5.42
N GLY A 91 -11.93 8.70 5.05
CA GLY A 91 -13.07 9.04 5.89
C GLY A 91 -14.04 7.86 5.98
N HIS A 92 -14.63 7.64 7.14
CA HIS A 92 -15.73 6.72 7.30
C HIS A 92 -17.05 7.47 7.11
N SER A 93 -17.59 7.48 5.88
CA SER A 93 -19.01 7.78 5.68
C SER A 93 -19.78 6.47 5.88
N VAL A 94 -20.57 6.39 6.95
CA VAL A 94 -21.63 5.40 7.00
C VAL A 94 -22.64 5.86 5.96
N ASP A 95 -22.67 5.20 4.80
CA ASP A 95 -23.83 5.31 3.91
C ASP A 95 -24.98 4.65 4.66
N THR A 96 -25.79 5.47 5.32
CA THR A 96 -27.12 5.06 5.79
C THR A 96 -27.92 4.75 4.54
N ALA A 97 -27.95 3.47 4.17
CA ALA A 97 -28.88 2.97 3.18
C ALA A 97 -30.29 3.16 3.75
N SER A 98 -30.92 4.26 3.31
CA SER A 98 -32.37 4.41 3.29
C SER A 98 -32.91 3.39 2.30
N GLU A 99 -33.53 2.31 2.80
CA GLU A 99 -34.81 1.72 2.40
C GLU A 99 -35.02 0.35 3.06
#